data_AF-A0A1D6HHI0-F1
#
_entry.id   AF-A0A1D6HHI0-F1
#
_cell.length_a   1.000
_cell.length_b   1.000
_cell.length_c   1.000
_cell.angle_alpha   90.00
_cell.angle_beta   90.00
_cell.angle_gamma   90.00
#
_symmetry.space_group_name_H-M   'P 1'
#
loop_
_entity.id
_entity.type
_entity.pdbx_description
1 polymer ?
#
loop_
_entity_poly.entity_id
_entity_poly.type
_entity_poly.pdbx_seq_one_letter_code
_entity_poly.pdbx_strand_id
1 'polypeptide(L)'
;MWFLLGAVGNSLLSMVLKKMLNHERPAPALRSGPGMPSSHAQSIFYAATILALSLYYWLGTNYLTMILGPATLSVAAYLSWLRVSRRLHTLNQVMAGAVVGSVVGALWFVLWHSLVQEAFASSLLVRIAVVLGSSAFCVGFVIYMIRHWLKDE
;
A
#
# COMPACT_ATOMS: atom_id res chain seq x y z
N MET A 1 7.98 -11.37 0.20
CA MET A 1 8.99 -10.31 0.40
C MET A 1 8.83 -9.17 -0.60
N TRP A 2 8.73 -9.41 -1.91
CA TRP A 2 8.55 -8.35 -2.92
C TRP A 2 7.38 -7.39 -2.65
N PHE A 3 6.19 -7.91 -2.34
CA PHE A 3 5.02 -7.07 -2.01
C PHE A 3 5.19 -6.28 -0.71
N LEU A 4 5.99 -6.77 0.25
CA LEU A 4 6.29 -6.04 1.48
C LEU A 4 7.26 -4.88 1.21
N LEU A 5 8.24 -5.09 0.33
CA LEU A 5 9.13 -4.02 -0.14
C LEU A 5 8.31 -2.88 -0.78
N GLY A 6 7.35 -3.22 -1.64
CA GLY A 6 6.43 -2.23 -2.21
C GLY A 6 5.53 -1.57 -1.15
N ALA A 7 5.13 -2.28 -0.09
CA ALA A 7 4.35 -1.70 1.00
C ALA A 7 5.17 -0.65 1.79
N VAL A 8 6.47 -0.91 2.00
CA VAL A 8 7.39 0.09 2.56
C VAL A 8 7.53 1.29 1.62
N GLY A 9 7.75 1.06 0.34
CA GLY A 9 7.81 2.12 -0.67
C GLY A 9 6.53 2.98 -0.71
N ASN A 10 5.36 2.35 -0.67
CA ASN A 10 4.07 3.02 -0.59
C ASN A 10 3.92 3.85 0.69
N SER A 11 4.42 3.35 1.82
CA SER A 11 4.41 4.06 3.10
C SER A 11 5.33 5.29 3.06
N LEU A 12 6.53 5.16 2.51
CA LEU A 12 7.46 6.27 2.28
C LEU A 12 6.85 7.34 1.37
N LEU A 13 6.24 6.93 0.26
CA LEU A 13 5.54 7.83 -0.64
C LEU A 13 4.41 8.58 0.06
N SER A 14 3.61 7.89 0.89
CA SER A 14 2.55 8.52 1.68
C SER A 14 3.09 9.62 2.59
N MET A 15 4.23 9.39 3.23
CA MET A 15 4.88 10.40 4.09
C MET A 15 5.37 11.60 3.29
N VAL A 16 6.02 11.37 2.14
CA VAL A 16 6.49 12.45 1.27
C VAL A 16 5.31 13.29 0.78
N LEU A 17 4.27 12.65 0.24
CA LEU A 17 3.08 13.34 -0.26
C LEU A 17 2.37 14.14 0.83
N LYS A 18 2.26 13.61 2.04
CA LYS A 18 1.69 14.33 3.18
C LYS A 18 2.46 15.59 3.53
N LYS A 19 3.79 15.54 3.51
CA LYS A 19 4.63 16.71 3.77
C LYS A 19 4.53 17.74 2.65
N MET A 20 4.46 17.30 1.39
CA MET A 20 4.37 18.18 0.23
C MET A 20 3.01 18.88 0.13
N LEU A 21 1.91 18.16 0.36
CA LEU A 21 0.55 18.70 0.22
C LEU A 21 0.10 19.45 1.47
N ASN A 22 0.47 18.98 2.66
CA ASN A 22 0.18 19.60 3.96
C ASN A 22 -1.28 20.06 4.17
N HIS A 23 -2.27 19.37 3.57
CA HIS A 23 -3.67 19.70 3.77
C HIS A 23 -4.13 19.39 5.19
N GLU A 24 -4.92 20.26 5.79
CA GLU A 24 -5.47 20.06 7.13
C GLU A 24 -6.49 18.91 7.17
N ARG A 25 -6.64 18.31 8.36
CA ARG A 25 -7.67 17.30 8.64
C ARG A 25 -8.99 17.98 9.00
N PRO A 26 -10.15 17.32 8.79
CA PRO A 26 -11.45 17.90 9.12
C PRO A 26 -11.66 18.13 10.63
N ALA A 27 -10.94 17.41 11.50
CA ALA A 27 -10.97 17.59 12.94
C ALA A 27 -9.55 17.47 13.52
N PRO A 28 -8.72 18.54 13.49
CA PRO A 28 -7.33 18.51 13.93
C PRO A 28 -7.15 18.09 15.40
N ALA A 29 -8.15 18.38 16.24
CA ALA A 29 -8.17 17.98 17.65
C ALA A 29 -8.20 16.46 17.86
N LEU A 30 -8.70 15.67 16.89
CA LEU A 30 -8.75 14.21 16.99
C LEU A 30 -7.44 13.54 16.57
N ARG A 31 -6.69 14.16 15.65
CA ARG A 31 -5.39 13.65 15.19
C ARG A 31 -4.60 14.78 14.56
N SER A 32 -3.33 14.89 14.94
CA SER A 32 -2.40 15.88 14.41
C SER A 32 -1.80 15.48 13.05
N GLY A 33 -1.22 16.47 12.39
CA GLY A 33 -0.46 16.32 11.15
C GLY A 33 -1.29 16.27 9.85
N PRO A 34 -0.62 16.25 8.69
CA PRO A 34 -1.27 16.37 7.38
C PRO A 34 -2.31 15.29 7.09
N GLY A 35 -3.41 15.71 6.47
CA GLY A 35 -4.58 14.89 6.16
C GLY A 35 -4.60 14.29 4.75
N MET A 36 -3.86 14.83 3.78
CA MET A 36 -3.87 14.33 2.39
C MET A 36 -2.50 13.82 1.94
N PRO A 37 -2.40 12.64 1.31
CA PRO A 37 -3.44 11.60 1.20
C PRO A 37 -3.67 10.86 2.53
N SER A 38 -4.81 10.19 2.68
CA SER A 38 -5.02 9.25 3.79
C SER A 38 -4.09 8.04 3.66
N SER A 39 -3.13 7.92 4.57
CA SER A 39 -2.16 6.81 4.57
C SER A 39 -2.82 5.45 4.76
N HIS A 40 -3.91 5.38 5.54
CA HIS A 40 -4.68 4.15 5.72
C HIS A 40 -5.36 3.73 4.42
N ALA A 41 -6.03 4.66 3.73
CA ALA A 41 -6.65 4.36 2.44
C ALA A 41 -5.60 3.94 1.42
N GLN A 42 -4.45 4.63 1.40
CA GLN A 42 -3.35 4.31 0.50
C GLN A 42 -2.75 2.92 0.73
N SER A 43 -2.55 2.49 1.99
CA SER A 43 -2.04 1.15 2.28
C SER A 43 -3.08 0.06 2.01
N ILE A 44 -4.35 0.31 2.35
CA ILE A 44 -5.45 -0.64 2.13
C ILE A 44 -5.64 -0.88 0.63
N PHE A 45 -5.71 0.18 -0.18
CA PHE A 45 -5.90 0.04 -1.63
C PHE A 45 -4.67 -0.54 -2.33
N TYR A 46 -3.44 -0.26 -1.85
CA TYR A 46 -2.24 -0.96 -2.32
C TYR A 46 -2.37 -2.48 -2.16
N ALA A 47 -2.73 -2.95 -0.95
CA ALA A 47 -2.89 -4.37 -0.68
C ALA A 47 -4.07 -4.98 -1.45
N ALA A 48 -5.20 -4.28 -1.48
CA ALA A 48 -6.41 -4.73 -2.17
C ALA A 48 -6.20 -4.87 -3.68
N THR A 49 -5.50 -3.92 -4.31
CA THR A 49 -5.17 -3.98 -5.74
C THR A 49 -4.22 -5.15 -6.04
N ILE A 50 -3.17 -5.34 -5.23
CA ILE A 50 -2.27 -6.51 -5.41
C ILE A 50 -3.03 -7.81 -5.25
N LEU A 51 -3.90 -7.93 -4.24
CA LEU A 51 -4.69 -9.14 -4.01
C LEU A 51 -5.64 -9.40 -5.18
N ALA A 52 -6.39 -8.39 -5.62
CA ALA A 52 -7.31 -8.51 -6.74
C ALA A 52 -6.58 -8.94 -8.03
N LEU A 53 -5.49 -8.24 -8.39
CA LEU A 53 -4.69 -8.59 -9.56
C LEU A 53 -4.10 -10.01 -9.47
N SER A 54 -3.64 -10.41 -8.28
CA SER A 54 -3.11 -11.77 -8.07
C SER A 54 -4.19 -12.83 -8.25
N LEU A 55 -5.42 -12.60 -7.75
CA LEU A 55 -6.54 -13.51 -7.94
C LEU A 55 -6.82 -13.73 -9.43
N TYR A 56 -6.96 -12.65 -10.20
CA TYR A 56 -7.23 -12.75 -11.64
C TYR A 56 -6.07 -13.37 -12.42
N TYR A 57 -4.82 -13.04 -12.06
CA TYR A 57 -3.64 -13.56 -12.76
C TYR A 57 -3.45 -15.06 -12.55
N TRP A 58 -3.56 -15.55 -11.31
CA TRP A 58 -3.26 -16.95 -10.99
C TRP A 58 -4.44 -17.89 -11.19
N LEU A 59 -5.68 -17.43 -10.95
CA LEU A 59 -6.88 -18.26 -11.06
C LEU A 59 -7.65 -18.02 -12.37
N GLY A 60 -7.29 -16.99 -13.13
CA GLY A 60 -8.01 -16.56 -14.32
C GLY A 60 -9.37 -15.91 -14.01
N THR A 61 -10.09 -15.52 -15.05
CA THR A 61 -11.45 -14.98 -14.93
C THR A 61 -12.44 -16.13 -14.81
N ASN A 62 -13.01 -16.30 -13.61
CA ASN A 62 -14.01 -17.32 -13.31
C ASN A 62 -14.99 -16.81 -12.24
N TYR A 63 -16.01 -17.59 -11.89
CA TYR A 63 -17.01 -17.18 -10.90
C TYR A 63 -16.40 -16.78 -9.54
N LEU A 64 -15.38 -17.50 -9.08
CA LEU A 64 -14.71 -17.20 -7.82
C LEU A 64 -14.00 -15.84 -7.89
N THR A 65 -13.22 -15.57 -8.94
CA THR A 65 -12.50 -14.29 -9.07
C THR A 65 -13.43 -13.11 -9.34
N MET A 66 -14.53 -13.33 -10.07
CA MET A 66 -15.60 -12.34 -10.26
C MET A 66 -16.36 -11.99 -8.97
N ILE A 67 -16.30 -12.85 -7.94
CA ILE A 67 -16.85 -12.55 -6.61
C ILE A 67 -15.76 -11.94 -5.71
N LEU A 68 -14.62 -12.61 -5.58
CA LEU A 68 -13.57 -12.24 -4.64
C LEU A 68 -12.88 -10.92 -5.00
N GLY A 69 -12.69 -10.61 -6.28
CA GLY A 69 -12.09 -9.36 -6.74
C GLY A 69 -12.91 -8.13 -6.29
N PRO A 70 -14.18 -8.02 -6.71
CA PRO A 70 -15.07 -6.94 -6.26
C PRO A 70 -15.30 -6.93 -4.75
N ALA A 71 -15.42 -8.11 -4.10
CA ALA A 71 -15.56 -8.18 -2.65
C ALA A 71 -14.35 -7.58 -1.92
N THR A 72 -13.13 -7.88 -2.39
CA THR A 72 -11.88 -7.31 -1.85
C THR A 72 -11.89 -5.78 -1.96
N LEU A 73 -12.25 -5.24 -3.13
CA LEU A 73 -12.31 -3.79 -3.33
C LEU A 73 -13.42 -3.12 -2.50
N SER A 74 -14.55 -3.81 -2.31
CA SER A 74 -15.66 -3.34 -1.49
C SER A 74 -15.27 -3.25 -0.01
N VAL A 75 -14.57 -4.26 0.52
CA VAL A 75 -14.01 -4.25 1.87
C VAL A 75 -12.97 -3.12 2.01
N ALA A 76 -12.10 -2.95 1.02
CA ALA A 76 -11.12 -1.86 1.01
C ALA A 76 -11.77 -0.46 1.06
N ALA A 77 -12.84 -0.27 0.28
CA ALA A 77 -13.64 0.96 0.30
C ALA A 77 -14.31 1.17 1.66
N TYR A 78 -14.92 0.14 2.24
CA TYR A 78 -15.55 0.22 3.56
C TYR A 78 -14.55 0.61 4.66
N LEU A 79 -13.41 -0.10 4.75
CA LEU A 79 -12.38 0.18 5.74
C LEU A 79 -11.79 1.59 5.59
N SER A 80 -11.69 2.07 4.36
CA SER A 80 -11.24 3.44 4.07
C SER A 80 -12.30 4.48 4.43
N TRP A 81 -13.58 4.20 4.17
CA TRP A 81 -14.71 5.04 4.57
C TRP A 81 -14.83 5.19 6.08
N LEU A 82 -14.40 4.20 6.88
CA LEU A 82 -14.33 4.33 8.34
C LEU A 82 -13.45 5.51 8.79
N ARG A 83 -12.51 5.98 7.96
CA ARG A 83 -11.73 7.20 8.26
C ARG A 83 -12.56 8.47 8.14
N VAL A 84 -13.53 8.48 7.22
CA VAL A 84 -14.49 9.58 7.04
C VAL A 84 -15.54 9.55 8.15
N SER A 85 -16.13 8.39 8.44
CA SER A 85 -17.18 8.27 9.47
C SER A 85 -16.69 8.62 10.88
N ARG A 86 -15.39 8.40 11.14
CA ARG A 86 -14.71 8.80 12.39
C ARG A 86 -14.16 10.23 12.36
N ARG A 87 -14.46 11.02 11.31
CA ARG A 87 -14.01 12.42 11.13
C ARG A 87 -12.48 12.58 11.15
N LEU A 88 -11.73 11.53 10.79
CA LEU A 88 -10.26 11.56 10.74
C LEU A 88 -9.74 12.12 9.42
N HIS A 89 -10.53 11.96 8.35
CA HIS A 89 -10.20 12.38 6.99
C HIS A 89 -11.45 12.82 6.22
N THR A 90 -11.29 13.69 5.22
CA THR A 90 -12.35 14.00 4.25
C THR A 90 -12.44 12.92 3.17
N LEU A 91 -13.54 12.90 2.41
CA LEU A 91 -13.71 11.98 1.29
C LEU A 91 -12.57 12.16 0.26
N ASN A 92 -12.22 13.40 -0.09
CA ASN A 92 -11.14 13.71 -1.03
C ASN A 92 -9.78 13.16 -0.56
N GLN A 93 -9.48 13.24 0.74
CA GLN A 93 -8.25 12.69 1.31
C GLN A 93 -8.20 11.17 1.22
N VAL A 94 -9.34 10.51 1.45
CA VAL A 94 -9.48 9.06 1.31
C VAL A 94 -9.38 8.64 -0.15
N MET A 95 -10.06 9.33 -1.07
CA MET A 95 -9.99 9.05 -2.51
C MET A 95 -8.57 9.24 -3.06
N ALA A 96 -7.87 10.32 -2.70
CA ALA A 96 -6.49 10.54 -3.09
C ALA A 96 -5.58 9.38 -2.61
N GLY A 97 -5.75 8.95 -1.36
CA GLY A 97 -5.05 7.77 -0.83
C GLY A 97 -5.38 6.51 -1.62
N ALA A 98 -6.66 6.24 -1.85
CA ALA A 98 -7.11 5.07 -2.60
C ALA A 98 -6.52 5.01 -4.02
N VAL A 99 -6.52 6.14 -4.75
CA VAL A 99 -5.95 6.25 -6.10
C VAL A 99 -4.45 5.98 -6.07
N VAL A 100 -3.69 6.70 -5.22
CA VAL A 100 -2.24 6.52 -5.12
C VAL A 100 -1.89 5.07 -4.75
N GLY A 101 -2.59 4.51 -3.76
CA GLY A 101 -2.38 3.13 -3.31
C GLY A 101 -2.62 2.12 -4.43
N SER A 102 -3.73 2.28 -5.15
CA SER A 102 -4.08 1.39 -6.27
C SER A 102 -3.06 1.47 -7.40
N VAL A 103 -2.64 2.68 -7.80
CA VAL A 103 -1.64 2.89 -8.84
C VAL A 103 -0.31 2.25 -8.45
N VAL A 104 0.18 2.51 -7.24
CA VAL A 104 1.44 1.91 -6.75
C VAL A 104 1.31 0.38 -6.70
N GLY A 105 0.20 -0.15 -6.21
CA GLY A 105 -0.04 -1.60 -6.13
C GLY A 105 -0.03 -2.26 -7.51
N ALA A 106 -0.72 -1.66 -8.49
CA ALA A 106 -0.75 -2.15 -9.86
C ALA A 106 0.64 -2.09 -10.53
N LEU A 107 1.36 -0.98 -10.39
CA LEU A 107 2.72 -0.84 -10.92
C LEU A 107 3.67 -1.87 -10.28
N TRP A 108 3.57 -2.08 -8.97
CA TRP A 108 4.43 -3.04 -8.27
C TRP A 108 4.15 -4.50 -8.67
N PHE A 109 2.87 -4.80 -8.94
CA PHE A 109 2.43 -6.08 -9.48
C PHE A 109 2.97 -6.30 -10.90
N VAL A 110 2.83 -5.32 -11.80
CA VAL A 110 3.34 -5.39 -13.17
C VAL A 110 4.87 -5.51 -13.17
N LEU A 111 5.56 -4.72 -12.37
CA LEU A 111 7.02 -4.76 -12.24
C LEU A 111 7.52 -6.16 -11.87
N TRP A 112 6.82 -6.85 -10.97
CA TRP A 112 7.15 -8.24 -10.64
C TRP A 112 7.05 -9.15 -11.87
N HIS A 113 5.87 -9.20 -12.49
CA HIS A 113 5.58 -10.19 -13.54
C HIS A 113 6.31 -9.89 -14.85
N SER A 114 6.56 -8.62 -15.17
CA SER A 114 7.17 -8.21 -16.44
C SER A 114 8.70 -8.13 -16.39
N LEU A 115 9.32 -7.91 -15.22
CA LEU A 115 10.76 -7.65 -15.14
C LEU A 115 11.50 -8.52 -14.12
N VAL A 116 10.91 -8.76 -12.95
CA VAL A 116 11.65 -9.40 -11.84
C VAL A 116 11.49 -10.92 -11.86
N GLN A 117 10.30 -11.42 -12.20
CA GLN A 117 9.95 -12.84 -12.06
C GLN A 117 10.85 -13.77 -12.88
N GLU A 118 11.15 -13.44 -14.13
CA GLU A 118 12.01 -14.28 -14.98
C GLU A 118 13.45 -14.33 -14.48
N ALA A 119 14.03 -13.17 -14.14
CA ALA A 119 15.38 -13.09 -13.57
C ALA A 119 15.47 -13.80 -12.22
N PHE A 120 14.42 -13.68 -11.40
CA PHE A 120 14.29 -14.40 -10.13
C PHE A 120 14.18 -15.91 -10.38
N ALA A 121 13.44 -16.35 -11.38
CA ALA A 121 13.30 -17.77 -11.69
C ALA A 121 14.60 -18.38 -12.26
N SER A 122 15.40 -17.62 -13.01
CA SER A 122 16.56 -18.14 -13.73
C SER A 122 17.87 -18.20 -12.94
N SER A 123 18.05 -17.38 -11.89
CA SER A 123 19.34 -17.26 -11.19
C SER A 123 19.25 -17.34 -9.67
N LEU A 124 19.96 -18.29 -9.06
CA LEU A 124 20.04 -18.43 -7.60
C LEU A 124 20.62 -17.17 -6.93
N LEU A 125 21.61 -16.53 -7.55
CA LEU A 125 22.19 -15.29 -7.03
C LEU A 125 21.16 -14.16 -7.02
N VAL A 126 20.36 -14.04 -8.09
CA VAL A 126 19.26 -13.05 -8.15
C VAL A 126 18.21 -13.36 -7.09
N ARG A 127 17.85 -14.63 -6.87
CA ARG A 127 16.91 -15.02 -5.79
C ARG A 127 17.42 -14.58 -4.42
N ILE A 128 18.68 -14.93 -4.11
CA ILE A 128 19.32 -14.58 -2.84
C ILE A 128 19.35 -13.05 -2.68
N ALA A 129 19.80 -12.33 -3.71
CA ALA A 129 19.89 -10.87 -3.68
C ALA A 129 18.52 -10.21 -3.47
N VAL A 130 17.50 -10.62 -4.21
CA VAL A 130 16.14 -10.07 -4.09
C VAL A 130 15.55 -10.37 -2.72
N VAL A 131 15.68 -11.60 -2.21
CA VAL A 131 15.15 -11.99 -0.89
C VAL A 131 15.89 -11.23 0.21
N LEU A 132 17.22 -11.33 0.28
CA LEU A 132 18.00 -10.70 1.33
C LEU A 132 17.91 -9.18 1.28
N GLY A 133 18.00 -8.57 0.10
CA GLY A 133 17.88 -7.12 -0.08
C GLY A 133 16.50 -6.61 0.35
N SER A 134 15.43 -7.28 -0.07
CA SER A 134 14.07 -6.91 0.34
C SER A 134 13.87 -7.07 1.85
N SER A 135 14.34 -8.18 2.43
CA SER A 135 14.23 -8.46 3.87
C SER A 135 15.01 -7.44 4.70
N ALA A 136 16.28 -7.17 4.35
CA ALA A 136 17.12 -6.20 5.04
C ALA A 136 16.50 -4.80 5.00
N PHE A 137 15.98 -4.37 3.85
CA PHE A 137 15.32 -3.07 3.72
C PHE A 137 14.03 -2.98 4.55
N CYS A 138 13.17 -4.01 4.50
CA CYS A 138 11.95 -4.04 5.31
C CYS A 138 12.25 -4.00 6.81
N VAL A 139 13.21 -4.81 7.27
CA VAL A 139 13.63 -4.83 8.68
C VAL A 139 14.24 -3.50 9.09
N GLY A 140 15.12 -2.93 8.26
CA GLY A 140 15.71 -1.61 8.50
C GLY A 140 14.65 -0.52 8.62
N PHE A 141 13.64 -0.54 7.75
CA PHE A 141 12.51 0.39 7.82
C PHE A 141 11.70 0.22 9.11
N VAL A 142 11.39 -1.02 9.51
CA VAL A 142 10.67 -1.29 10.77
C VAL A 142 11.48 -0.80 11.97
N ILE A 143 12.80 -1.05 12.00
CA ILE A 143 13.69 -0.55 13.05
C ILE A 143 13.68 0.98 13.08
N TYR A 144 13.77 1.63 11.91
CA TYR A 144 13.69 3.09 11.80
C TYR A 144 12.37 3.62 12.38
N MET A 145 11.24 3.01 12.03
CA MET A 145 9.92 3.35 12.55
C MET A 145 9.82 3.19 14.06
N ILE A 146 10.29 2.06 14.61
CA ILE A 146 10.28 1.84 16.06
C ILE A 146 11.11 2.91 16.79
N ARG A 147 12.26 3.28 16.23
CA ARG A 147 13.18 4.24 16.86
C ARG A 147 12.71 5.69 16.81
N HIS A 148 12.04 6.09 15.72
CA HIS A 148 11.72 7.50 15.45
C HIS A 148 10.22 7.82 15.46
N TRP A 149 9.35 6.82 15.56
CA TRP A 149 7.91 7.03 15.39
C TRP A 149 7.10 6.63 16.60
N LEU A 150 7.45 5.53 17.28
CA LEU A 150 6.82 5.14 18.55
C LEU A 150 7.19 6.05 19.72
N LYS A 151 8.06 7.05 19.52
CA LYS A 151 8.41 8.05 20.53
C LYS A 151 7.60 9.35 20.40
N ASP A 152 6.91 9.54 19.26
CA ASP A 152 6.26 10.80 18.89
C ASP A 152 4.73 10.67 18.68
N GLU A 153 4.14 9.48 18.92
CA GLU A 153 2.69 9.28 19.16
C GLU A 153 2.42 9.10 20.66
#